data_AF-A0A2U3Z7P0-F1
#
_entry.id   AF-A0A2U3Z7P0-F1
#
_cell.length_a   1.000
_cell.length_b   1.000
_cell.length_c   1.000
_cell.angle_alpha   90.00
_cell.angle_beta   90.00
_cell.angle_gamma   90.00
#
_symmetry.space_group_name_H-M   'P 1'
#
loop_
_entity.id
_entity.type
_entity.pdbx_description
1 polymer ?
#
loop_
_entity_poly.entity_id
_entity_poly.type
_entity_poly.pdbx_seq_one_letter_code
_entity_poly.pdbx_strand_id
1 'polypeptide(L)'
;MEEVPQGCPGTGSAQAGRGASCQGCPNQRLCASGAGAAPDPAIEEIKEKMKTVKHKILVLSGKGGVGKSTFSAHLAHGLADDENTQVALLDIDICGPSIPKIMGLEGEQVIMIVGTTGKYSHGTP
;
A
#
# COMPACT_ATOMS: atom_id res chain seq x y z
N MET A 1 9.11 12.56 7.55
CA MET A 1 9.91 11.34 7.30
C MET A 1 11.16 11.52 8.15
N GLU A 2 11.23 10.88 9.32
CA GLU A 2 12.42 10.99 10.17
C GLU A 2 13.54 10.22 9.47
N GLU A 3 14.65 10.90 9.18
CA GLU A 3 15.76 10.29 8.45
C GLU A 3 16.33 9.13 9.26
N VAL A 4 16.51 7.98 8.60
CA VAL A 4 17.23 6.85 9.18
C VAL A 4 18.63 7.35 9.56
N PRO A 5 19.07 7.20 10.83
CA PRO A 5 20.37 7.68 11.25
C PRO A 5 21.48 7.14 10.33
N GLN A 6 22.36 8.02 9.86
CA GLN A 6 23.52 7.62 9.04
C GLN A 6 24.30 6.53 9.78
N GLY A 7 24.48 5.37 9.14
CA GLY A 7 25.16 4.21 9.74
C GLY A 7 24.24 3.21 10.47
N CYS A 8 22.92 3.26 10.27
CA CYS A 8 22.04 2.18 10.70
C CYS A 8 22.43 0.85 10.01
N PRO A 9 22.76 -0.23 10.75
CA PRO A 9 23.14 -1.51 10.16
C PRO A 9 21.98 -2.24 9.48
N GLY A 10 20.74 -1.77 9.67
CA GLY A 10 19.52 -2.44 9.22
C GLY A 10 19.07 -3.54 10.18
N THR A 11 17.78 -3.89 10.15
CA THR A 11 17.18 -4.87 11.07
C THR A 11 17.60 -6.31 10.79
N GLY A 12 17.99 -6.63 9.55
CA GLY A 12 18.50 -7.95 9.15
C GLY A 12 19.99 -8.18 9.42
N SER A 13 20.71 -7.20 9.95
CA SER A 13 22.16 -7.32 10.22
C SER A 13 22.43 -7.97 11.58
N ALA A 14 23.54 -8.71 11.69
CA ALA A 14 24.04 -9.21 12.97
C ALA A 14 24.36 -8.09 13.98
N GLN A 15 24.55 -6.86 13.50
CA GLN A 15 24.78 -5.66 14.33
C GLN A 15 23.48 -4.92 14.71
N ALA A 16 22.30 -5.38 14.28
CA ALA A 16 21.02 -4.77 14.62
C ALA A 16 20.81 -4.71 16.15
N GLY A 17 20.55 -3.53 16.69
CA GLY A 17 20.38 -3.31 18.14
C GLY A 17 21.67 -3.40 18.95
N ARG A 18 22.82 -3.71 18.32
CA ARG A 18 24.12 -3.94 18.96
C ARG A 18 25.22 -2.98 18.47
N GLY A 19 25.06 -2.40 17.29
CA GLY A 19 25.99 -1.43 16.72
C GLY A 19 25.98 -0.08 17.46
N ALA A 20 27.05 0.70 17.29
CA ALA A 20 27.17 2.02 17.91
C ALA A 20 26.01 2.96 17.54
N SER A 21 25.55 2.90 16.28
CA SER A 21 24.40 3.67 15.78
C SER A 21 23.05 3.22 16.35
N CYS A 22 22.99 2.11 17.09
CA CYS A 22 21.76 1.65 17.74
C CYS A 22 21.59 2.19 19.17
N GLN A 23 22.62 2.81 19.77
CA GLN A 23 22.53 3.34 21.12
C GLN A 23 21.51 4.49 21.19
N GLY A 24 20.52 4.37 22.06
CA GLY A 24 19.44 5.36 22.19
C GLY A 24 18.34 5.24 21.13
N CYS A 25 18.41 4.27 20.22
CA CYS A 25 17.33 4.01 19.28
C CYS A 25 16.10 3.44 20.01
N PRO A 26 14.88 3.98 19.79
CA PRO A 26 13.65 3.48 20.40
C PRO A 26 13.42 1.98 20.17
N ASN A 27 13.88 1.45 19.03
CA ASN A 27 13.73 0.05 18.63
C ASN A 27 14.94 -0.83 18.96
N GLN A 28 15.95 -0.33 19.71
CA GLN A 28 17.21 -1.05 19.96
C GLN A 28 16.98 -2.46 20.53
N ARG A 29 16.12 -2.61 21.55
CA ARG A 29 15.82 -3.90 22.18
C ARG A 29 15.14 -4.88 21.22
N LEU A 30 14.19 -4.39 20.42
CA LEU A 30 13.49 -5.19 19.41
C LEU A 30 14.48 -5.70 18.35
N CYS A 31 15.36 -4.82 17.85
CA CYS A 31 16.40 -5.20 16.90
C CYS A 31 17.40 -6.20 17.51
N ALA A 32 17.85 -6.00 18.75
CA ALA A 32 18.80 -6.88 19.42
C ALA A 32 18.25 -8.29 19.69
N SER A 33 16.92 -8.40 19.84
CA SER A 33 16.20 -9.67 19.99
C SER A 33 16.10 -10.49 18.70
N GLY A 34 16.42 -9.90 17.54
CA GLY A 34 16.25 -10.53 16.23
C GLY A 34 14.82 -10.49 15.69
N ALA A 35 13.84 -10.02 16.47
CA ALA A 35 12.44 -9.94 16.04
C ALA A 35 12.25 -9.03 14.81
N GLY A 36 13.06 -7.97 14.67
CA GLY A 36 13.03 -7.10 13.49
C GLY A 36 13.64 -7.70 12.21
N ALA A 37 14.32 -8.84 12.32
CA ALA A 37 14.89 -9.58 11.19
C ALA A 37 13.96 -10.70 10.70
N ALA A 38 12.95 -11.07 11.50
CA ALA A 38 12.00 -12.10 11.10
C ALA A 38 11.21 -11.61 9.88
N PRO A 39 11.10 -12.43 8.82
CA PRO A 39 10.22 -12.10 7.71
C PRO A 39 8.79 -11.98 8.27
N ASP A 40 8.11 -10.90 7.90
CA ASP A 40 6.72 -10.72 8.26
C ASP A 40 5.91 -11.90 7.71
N PRO A 41 5.23 -12.70 8.56
CA PRO A 41 4.46 -13.85 8.12
C PRO A 41 3.39 -13.49 7.08
N ALA A 42 2.94 -12.23 7.05
CA ALA A 42 1.99 -11.73 6.05
C ALA A 42 2.59 -11.67 4.64
N ILE A 43 3.93 -11.65 4.47
CA ILE A 43 4.56 -11.56 3.14
C ILE A 43 4.17 -12.74 2.26
N GLU A 44 4.20 -13.96 2.78
CA GLU A 44 3.85 -15.15 2.00
C GLU A 44 2.34 -15.19 1.70
N GLU A 45 1.50 -14.76 2.65
CA GLU A 45 0.07 -14.63 2.43
C GLU A 45 -0.26 -13.60 1.34
N ILE A 46 0.39 -12.42 1.37
CA ILE A 46 0.24 -11.37 0.37
C ILE A 46 0.71 -11.89 -0.99
N LYS A 47 1.85 -12.58 -1.06
CA LYS A 47 2.32 -13.19 -2.31
C LYS A 47 1.29 -14.15 -2.88
N GLU A 48 0.70 -15.01 -2.06
CA GLU A 48 -0.30 -15.96 -2.52
C GLU A 48 -1.56 -15.25 -3.03
N LYS A 49 -2.08 -14.28 -2.28
CA LYS A 49 -3.26 -13.48 -2.69
C LYS A 49 -3.00 -12.67 -3.96
N MET A 50 -1.77 -12.21 -4.18
CA MET A 50 -1.40 -11.38 -5.33
C MET A 50 -0.96 -12.18 -6.57
N LYS A 51 -0.87 -13.52 -6.49
CA LYS A 51 -0.49 -14.39 -7.63
C LYS A 51 -1.42 -14.24 -8.82
N THR A 52 -2.72 -14.06 -8.59
CA THR A 52 -3.73 -13.96 -9.65
C THR A 52 -3.77 -12.57 -10.30
N VAL A 53 -3.17 -11.57 -9.67
CA VAL A 53 -3.14 -10.18 -10.18
C VAL A 53 -2.08 -10.05 -11.27
N LYS A 54 -2.54 -10.04 -12.53
CA LYS A 54 -1.70 -9.98 -13.74
C LYS A 54 -0.83 -8.72 -13.79
N HIS A 55 -1.42 -7.56 -13.50
CA HIS A 55 -0.74 -6.26 -13.59
C HIS A 55 -0.89 -5.48 -12.27
N LYS A 56 0.21 -4.90 -11.80
CA LYS A 56 0.29 -4.13 -10.55
C LYS A 56 0.87 -2.76 -10.90
N ILE A 57 0.05 -1.71 -10.84
CA ILE A 57 0.42 -0.35 -11.22
C ILE A 57 0.48 0.50 -9.96
N LEU A 58 1.62 1.12 -9.70
CA LEU A 58 1.84 2.01 -8.57
C LEU A 58 1.87 3.46 -9.04
N VAL A 59 0.96 4.29 -8.54
CA VAL A 59 0.91 5.73 -8.85
C VAL A 59 1.42 6.52 -7.64
N LEU A 60 2.52 7.25 -7.82
CA LEU A 60 3.17 8.03 -6.75
C LEU A 60 3.25 9.51 -7.11
N SER A 61 3.27 10.38 -6.10
CA SER A 61 3.51 11.82 -6.26
C SER A 61 4.38 12.35 -5.13
N GLY A 62 5.39 13.17 -5.46
CA GLY A 62 6.30 13.77 -4.48
C GLY A 62 5.77 15.01 -3.75
N LYS A 63 4.59 15.52 -4.13
CA LYS A 63 3.95 16.72 -3.55
C LYS A 63 2.45 16.52 -3.45
N GLY A 64 1.82 17.14 -2.45
CA GLY A 64 0.36 17.14 -2.30
C GLY A 64 -0.33 17.99 -3.37
N GLY A 65 -1.56 17.62 -3.75
CA GLY A 65 -2.40 18.42 -4.65
C GLY A 65 -2.09 18.32 -6.15
N VAL A 66 -1.18 17.43 -6.58
CA VAL A 66 -0.84 17.26 -8.01
C VAL A 66 -1.85 16.45 -8.82
N GLY A 67 -2.95 16.00 -8.20
CA GLY A 67 -3.99 15.21 -8.88
C GLY A 67 -3.73 13.71 -8.98
N LYS A 68 -2.81 13.15 -8.17
CA LYS A 68 -2.52 11.69 -8.12
C LYS A 68 -3.80 10.85 -8.05
N SER A 69 -4.67 11.16 -7.11
CA SER A 69 -5.89 10.37 -6.86
C SER A 69 -6.89 10.47 -8.02
N THR A 70 -7.04 11.67 -8.59
CA THR A 70 -7.86 11.89 -9.79
C THR A 70 -7.35 11.06 -10.97
N PHE A 71 -6.03 11.08 -11.21
CA PHE A 71 -5.41 10.28 -12.26
C PHE A 71 -5.62 8.79 -12.04
N SER A 72 -5.38 8.29 -10.81
CA SER A 72 -5.59 6.87 -10.48
C SER A 72 -7.04 6.43 -10.70
N ALA A 73 -8.03 7.24 -10.32
CA ALA A 73 -9.44 6.95 -10.52
C ALA A 73 -9.80 6.86 -12.01
N HIS A 74 -9.36 7.83 -12.82
CA HIS A 74 -9.61 7.83 -14.27
C HIS A 74 -8.90 6.70 -15.00
N LEU A 75 -7.65 6.40 -14.62
CA LEU A 75 -6.91 5.27 -15.19
C LEU A 75 -7.65 3.95 -14.89
N ALA A 76 -8.09 3.76 -13.65
CA ALA A 76 -8.80 2.56 -13.26
C ALA A 76 -10.16 2.43 -14.00
N HIS A 77 -10.86 3.55 -14.20
CA HIS A 77 -12.09 3.57 -15.00
C HIS A 77 -11.83 3.23 -16.48
N GLY A 78 -10.80 3.80 -17.10
CA GLY A 78 -10.44 3.50 -18.48
C GLY A 78 -9.99 2.05 -18.70
N LEU A 79 -9.30 1.44 -17.72
CA LEU A 79 -8.96 0.01 -17.76
C LEU A 79 -10.18 -0.90 -17.58
N ALA A 80 -11.19 -0.44 -16.83
CA ALA A 80 -12.42 -1.17 -16.62
C ALA A 80 -13.39 -1.08 -17.81
N ASP A 81 -13.09 -0.29 -18.85
CA ASP A 81 -13.90 -0.22 -20.08
C ASP A 81 -13.87 -1.56 -20.85
N ASP A 82 -12.81 -2.36 -20.68
CA ASP A 82 -12.78 -3.75 -21.15
C ASP A 82 -13.51 -4.68 -20.17
N GLU A 83 -14.63 -5.25 -20.61
CA GLU A 83 -15.46 -6.18 -19.84
C GLU A 83 -14.71 -7.46 -19.42
N ASN A 84 -13.59 -7.78 -20.07
CA ASN A 84 -12.75 -8.94 -19.71
C ASN A 84 -11.66 -8.61 -18.68
N THR A 85 -11.56 -7.34 -18.27
CA THR A 85 -10.54 -6.85 -17.35
C THR A 85 -11.16 -6.49 -16.01
N GLN A 86 -10.78 -7.24 -14.98
CA GLN A 86 -11.13 -6.92 -13.59
C GLN A 86 -10.14 -5.92 -13.01
N VAL A 87 -10.64 -4.76 -12.56
CA VAL A 87 -9.82 -3.68 -12.00
C VAL A 87 -10.16 -3.46 -10.54
N ALA A 88 -9.13 -3.41 -9.70
CA ALA A 88 -9.24 -2.99 -8.32
C ALA A 88 -8.37 -1.75 -8.10
N LEU A 89 -8.89 -0.79 -7.33
CA LEU A 89 -8.19 0.43 -6.97
C LEU A 89 -8.00 0.47 -5.45
N LEU A 90 -6.73 0.46 -5.02
CA LEU A 90 -6.34 0.50 -3.63
C LEU A 90 -5.78 1.88 -3.29
N ASP A 91 -6.41 2.57 -2.32
CA ASP A 91 -5.93 3.84 -1.80
C ASP A 91 -5.07 3.61 -0.55
N ILE A 92 -3.77 3.89 -0.66
CA ILE A 92 -2.81 3.81 0.47
C ILE A 92 -2.49 5.20 1.04
N ASP A 93 -3.24 6.23 0.63
CA ASP A 93 -2.93 7.63 0.96
C ASP A 93 -3.24 7.95 2.44
N ILE A 94 -2.21 8.34 3.18
CA ILE A 94 -2.24 8.68 4.61
C ILE A 94 -2.95 10.02 4.87
N CYS A 95 -3.00 10.93 3.88
CA CYS A 95 -3.46 12.30 4.07
C CYS A 95 -4.96 12.54 3.79
N GLY A 96 -5.75 11.47 3.70
CA GLY A 96 -7.22 11.50 3.63
C GLY A 96 -7.79 10.66 2.48
N PRO A 97 -9.00 10.07 2.65
CA PRO A 97 -9.61 9.15 1.68
C PRO A 97 -10.09 9.90 0.43
N SER A 98 -9.14 10.25 -0.43
CA SER A 98 -9.40 11.02 -1.64
C SER A 98 -10.06 10.16 -2.73
N ILE A 99 -9.69 8.88 -2.83
CA ILE A 99 -10.25 7.96 -3.82
C ILE A 99 -11.69 7.55 -3.47
N PRO A 100 -12.03 7.09 -2.25
CA PRO A 100 -13.42 6.79 -1.89
C PRO A 100 -14.37 7.96 -2.17
N LYS A 101 -13.92 9.19 -1.87
CA LYS A 101 -14.68 10.40 -2.17
C LYS A 101 -14.88 10.65 -3.66
N ILE A 102 -13.82 10.54 -4.47
CA ILE A 102 -13.91 10.71 -5.94
C ILE A 102 -14.87 9.69 -6.57
N MET A 103 -14.92 8.48 -6.00
CA MET A 103 -15.76 7.39 -6.49
C MET A 103 -17.16 7.35 -5.88
N GLY A 104 -17.48 8.22 -4.92
CA GLY A 104 -18.77 8.20 -4.20
C GLY A 104 -18.97 6.98 -3.30
N LEU A 105 -17.87 6.39 -2.80
CA LEU A 105 -17.81 5.17 -2.00
C LEU A 105 -17.26 5.46 -0.58
N GLU A 106 -17.64 6.59 -0.01
CA GLU A 106 -17.21 6.97 1.34
C GLU A 106 -17.64 5.89 2.36
N GLY A 107 -16.69 5.37 3.14
CA GLY A 107 -16.90 4.26 4.07
C GLY A 107 -16.39 2.89 3.59
N GLU A 108 -16.09 2.76 2.29
CA GLU A 108 -15.51 1.53 1.72
C GLU A 108 -13.98 1.54 1.83
N GLN A 109 -13.40 0.40 2.25
CA GLN A 109 -11.95 0.25 2.36
C GLN A 109 -11.29 -0.29 1.09
N VAL A 110 -12.06 -0.93 0.21
CA VAL A 110 -11.58 -1.52 -1.05
C VAL A 110 -12.58 -1.22 -2.15
N ILE A 111 -12.11 -0.62 -3.25
CA ILE A 111 -12.95 -0.27 -4.39
C ILE A 111 -12.64 -1.26 -5.53
N MET A 112 -13.62 -2.10 -5.84
CA MET A 112 -13.61 -2.89 -7.08
C MET A 112 -14.35 -2.12 -8.16
N ILE A 113 -13.67 -1.87 -9.27
CA ILE A 113 -14.29 -1.30 -10.48
C ILE A 113 -14.50 -2.45 -11.42
N VAL A 114 -15.72 -2.97 -11.44
CA VAL A 114 -16.13 -3.94 -12.45
C VAL A 114 -16.58 -3.17 -13.67
N GLY A 115 -15.95 -3.45 -14.81
CA GLY A 115 -16.40 -2.97 -16.10
C GLY A 115 -17.88 -3.27 -16.26
N THR A 116 -18.68 -2.22 -16.26
CA THR A 116 -20.12 -2.36 -16.39
C THR A 116 -20.65 -1.26 -17.30
N THR A 117 -21.01 -1.68 -18.50
CA THR A 117 -22.36 -1.41 -18.98
C THR A 117 -23.38 -1.95 -17.96
N GLY A 118 -23.54 -1.25 -16.81
CA GLY A 118 -24.59 -1.48 -15.82
C GLY A 118 -24.21 -2.24 -14.54
N LYS A 119 -24.27 -1.51 -13.40
CA LYS A 119 -24.34 -1.94 -11.99
C LYS A 119 -23.01 -1.99 -11.22
N TYR A 120 -22.66 -0.84 -10.63
CA TYR A 120 -22.10 -0.82 -9.27
C TYR A 120 -23.05 -1.61 -8.35
N SER A 121 -22.75 -2.87 -8.05
CA SER A 121 -23.56 -3.66 -7.13
C SER A 121 -23.35 -3.13 -5.71
N HIS A 122 -24.29 -2.31 -5.26
CA HIS A 122 -24.43 -1.94 -3.86
C HIS A 122 -24.85 -3.21 -3.09
N GLY A 123 -23.87 -3.92 -2.53
CA GLY A 123 -24.08 -5.01 -1.62
C GLY A 123 -23.84 -4.53 -0.19
N THR A 124 -24.77 -3.74 0.35
CA THR A 124 -24.88 -3.60 1.81
C THR A 124 -25.47 -4.89 2.40
N PRO A 125 -25.08 -5.31 3.62
CA PRO A 125 -25.65 -6.46 4.31
C PRO A 125 -27.15 -6.34 4.58
#